data_AF-A0A9X3SAV9-F1
#
_entry.id   AF-A0A9X3SAV9-F1
#
_cell.length_a   1.000
_cell.length_b   1.000
_cell.length_c   1.000
_cell.angle_alpha   90.00
_cell.angle_beta   90.00
_cell.angle_gamma   90.00
#
_symmetry.space_group_name_H-M   'P 1'
#
loop_
_entity.id
_entity.type
_entity.pdbx_description
1 polymer ?
#
loop_
_entity_poly.entity_id
_entity_poly.type
_entity_poly.pdbx_seq_one_letter_code
_entity_poly.pdbx_strand_id
1 'polypeptide(L)'
;MAIARIWRGTVPTERADEYAQYMNETGIEDILGTAGNLGVFLLRREEGEETHFQTVSIWESEDVIEAFSGSSDRTARLEPKDEEFLIRSEPEAEHNTVAMSSFFAA
;
A
#
# COMPACT_ATOMS: atom_id res chain seq x y z
N MET A 1 15.64 9.99 -6.31
CA MET A 1 14.97 10.77 -5.23
C MET A 1 13.97 9.83 -4.58
N ALA A 2 13.69 10.00 -3.29
CA ALA A 2 12.73 9.13 -2.62
C ALA A 2 11.32 9.27 -3.21
N ILE A 3 10.60 8.16 -3.27
CA ILE A 3 9.27 8.04 -3.86
C ILE A 3 8.28 7.56 -2.80
N ALA A 4 7.12 8.19 -2.73
CA ALA A 4 5.95 7.68 -2.03
C ALA A 4 5.05 6.96 -3.04
N ARG A 5 4.89 5.65 -2.87
CA ARG A 5 3.96 4.81 -3.62
C ARG A 5 2.67 4.68 -2.83
N ILE A 6 1.54 4.99 -3.46
CA ILE A 6 0.21 4.98 -2.83
C ILE A 6 -0.69 4.04 -3.62
N TRP A 7 -1.30 3.10 -2.93
CA TRP A 7 -2.37 2.27 -3.47
C TRP A 7 -3.62 2.39 -2.61
N ARG A 8 -4.80 2.30 -3.22
CA ARG A 8 -6.08 2.45 -2.53
C ARG A 8 -7.00 1.26 -2.81
N GLY A 9 -7.62 0.77 -1.74
CA GLY A 9 -8.61 -0.30 -1.75
C GLY A 9 -9.81 0.06 -0.88
N THR A 10 -10.97 -0.53 -1.16
CA THR A 10 -12.18 -0.37 -0.35
C THR A 10 -12.79 -1.73 -0.09
N VAL A 11 -13.14 -1.98 1.17
CA VAL A 11 -13.72 -3.25 1.65
C VAL A 11 -15.03 -2.98 2.42
N PRO A 12 -15.89 -3.99 2.64
CA PRO A 12 -17.01 -3.84 3.57
C PRO A 12 -16.47 -3.56 4.97
N THR A 13 -17.07 -2.62 5.69
CA THR A 13 -16.64 -2.25 7.05
C THR A 13 -16.63 -3.44 8.00
N GLU A 14 -17.58 -4.37 7.87
CA GLU A 14 -17.64 -5.58 8.70
C GLU A 14 -16.42 -6.51 8.54
N ARG A 15 -15.65 -6.36 7.44
CA ARG A 15 -14.43 -7.13 7.16
C ARG A 15 -13.15 -6.33 7.29
N ALA A 16 -13.22 -5.07 7.72
CA ALA A 16 -12.07 -4.16 7.73
C ALA A 16 -10.91 -4.67 8.59
N ASP A 17 -11.19 -5.19 9.79
CA ASP A 17 -10.15 -5.70 10.68
C ASP A 17 -9.51 -7.00 10.12
N GLU A 18 -10.31 -7.88 9.53
CA GLU A 18 -9.81 -9.09 8.84
C GLU A 18 -8.89 -8.71 7.68
N TYR A 19 -9.29 -7.72 6.86
CA TYR A 19 -8.48 -7.24 5.76
C TYR A 19 -7.18 -6.58 6.23
N ALA A 20 -7.23 -5.78 7.31
CA ALA A 20 -6.03 -5.15 7.87
C ALA A 20 -5.01 -6.19 8.35
N GLN A 21 -5.47 -7.27 9.00
CA GLN A 21 -4.60 -8.37 9.41
C GLN A 21 -4.01 -9.09 8.19
N TYR A 22 -4.83 -9.41 7.20
CA TYR A 22 -4.37 -10.04 5.96
C TYR A 22 -3.32 -9.19 5.24
N MET A 23 -3.55 -7.88 5.11
CA MET A 23 -2.59 -6.94 4.53
C MET A 23 -1.28 -6.91 5.31
N ASN A 24 -1.35 -6.96 6.65
CA ASN A 24 -0.16 -6.99 7.49
C ASN A 24 0.70 -8.25 7.22
N GLU A 25 0.07 -9.42 7.21
CA GLU A 25 0.73 -10.74 7.04
C GLU A 25 1.25 -10.99 5.61
N THR A 26 0.81 -10.21 4.63
CA THR A 26 1.16 -10.41 3.22
C THR A 26 1.85 -9.17 2.65
N GLY A 27 1.09 -8.23 2.09
CA GLY A 27 1.64 -7.10 1.36
C GLY A 27 2.56 -6.20 2.18
N ILE A 28 2.27 -5.97 3.46
CA ILE A 28 3.07 -5.06 4.31
C ILE A 28 4.39 -5.70 4.73
N GLU A 29 4.39 -6.98 5.14
CA GLU A 29 5.64 -7.71 5.46
C GLU A 29 6.58 -7.76 4.25
N ASP A 30 6.06 -8.02 3.05
CA ASP A 30 6.85 -8.01 1.81
C ASP A 30 7.47 -6.64 1.50
N ILE A 31 6.70 -5.57 1.68
CA ILE A 31 7.17 -4.20 1.46
C ILE A 31 8.31 -3.89 2.44
N LEU A 32 8.13 -4.19 3.73
CA LEU A 32 9.13 -3.94 4.77
C LEU A 32 10.39 -4.80 4.60
N GLY A 33 10.24 -6.02 4.09
CA GLY A 33 11.36 -6.92 3.81
C GLY A 33 12.21 -6.53 2.60
N THR A 34 11.75 -5.58 1.78
CA THR A 34 12.45 -5.18 0.57
C THR A 34 13.54 -4.15 0.86
N ALA A 35 14.78 -4.46 0.47
CA ALA A 35 15.91 -3.54 0.62
C ALA A 35 15.66 -2.22 -0.14
N GLY A 36 15.84 -1.09 0.54
CA GLY A 36 15.55 0.25 0.01
C GLY A 36 14.12 0.73 0.23
N ASN A 37 13.27 -0.05 0.92
CA ASN A 37 12.07 0.49 1.55
C ASN A 37 12.46 1.32 2.80
N LEU A 38 11.86 2.50 2.93
CA LEU A 38 12.11 3.47 4.00
C LEU A 38 10.96 3.53 5.02
N GLY A 39 9.94 2.69 4.85
CA GLY A 39 8.78 2.60 5.72
C GLY A 39 7.47 2.43 4.95
N VAL A 40 6.43 2.06 5.69
CA VAL A 40 5.08 1.87 5.17
C VAL A 40 4.05 2.30 6.20
N PHE A 41 2.95 2.85 5.71
CA PHE A 41 1.76 3.17 6.48
C PHE A 41 0.56 2.49 5.84
N LEU A 42 -0.18 1.71 6.62
CA LEU A 42 -1.51 1.25 6.25
C LEU A 42 -2.52 2.20 6.90
N LEU A 43 -3.10 3.07 6.10
CA LEU A 43 -4.12 4.02 6.53
C LEU A 43 -5.50 3.38 6.36
N ARG A 44 -6.41 3.66 7.29
CA ARG A 44 -7.82 3.24 7.20
C ARG A 44 -8.75 4.40 7.54
N ARG A 45 -9.88 4.46 6.84
CA ARG A 45 -10.99 5.40 7.11
C ARG A 45 -12.33 4.72 6.87
N GLU A 46 -13.16 4.66 7.90
CA GLU A 46 -14.52 4.12 7.83
C GLU A 46 -15.49 5.19 7.30
N GLU A 47 -16.38 4.79 6.40
CA GLU A 47 -17.43 5.61 5.80
C GLU A 47 -18.71 4.77 5.64
N GLY A 48 -19.46 4.64 6.73
CA GLY A 48 -20.67 3.81 6.77
C GLY A 48 -20.34 2.33 6.60
N GLU A 49 -20.93 1.70 5.58
CA GLU A 49 -20.74 0.27 5.28
C GLU A 49 -19.45 -0.02 4.51
N GLU A 50 -18.69 1.01 4.12
CA GLU A 50 -17.42 0.87 3.41
C GLU A 50 -16.25 1.37 4.27
N THR A 51 -15.12 0.66 4.21
CA THR A 51 -13.85 1.11 4.78
C THR A 51 -12.83 1.26 3.68
N HIS A 52 -12.23 2.45 3.62
CA HIS A 52 -11.18 2.79 2.68
C HIS A 52 -9.82 2.53 3.30
N PHE A 53 -8.99 1.76 2.59
CA PHE A 53 -7.60 1.52 2.91
C PHE A 53 -6.69 2.26 1.94
N GLN A 54 -5.59 2.80 2.46
CA GLN A 54 -4.49 3.30 1.63
C GLN A 54 -3.16 2.74 2.14
N THR A 55 -2.42 2.09 1.25
CA THR A 55 -1.05 1.67 1.53
C THR A 55 -0.11 2.73 1.00
N VAL A 56 0.60 3.41 1.90
CA VAL A 56 1.61 4.42 1.56
C VAL A 56 2.98 3.84 1.92
N SER A 57 3.79 3.50 0.91
CA SER A 57 5.16 3.02 1.11
C SER A 57 6.17 4.02 0.58
N ILE A 58 7.26 4.23 1.32
CA ILE A 58 8.33 5.17 0.97
C ILE A 58 9.54 4.37 0.50
N TRP A 59 10.13 4.78 -0.61
CA TRP A 59 11.22 4.04 -1.28
C TRP A 59 12.37 4.98 -1.61
N GLU A 60 13.60 4.47 -1.64
CA GLU A 60 14.80 5.27 -1.96
C GLU A 60 14.80 5.82 -3.40
N SER A 61 14.22 5.08 -4.35
CA SER A 61 14.09 5.46 -5.76
C SER A 61 13.01 4.65 -6.50
N GLU A 62 12.69 5.07 -7.73
CA GLU A 62 11.82 4.31 -8.65
C GLU A 62 12.43 2.93 -8.98
N ASP A 63 13.75 2.86 -9.21
CA ASP A 63 14.46 1.60 -9.51
C ASP A 63 14.28 0.54 -8.41
N VAL A 64 14.21 0.95 -7.14
CA VAL A 64 13.94 0.04 -6.02
C VAL A 64 12.50 -0.48 -6.10
N ILE A 65 11.55 0.38 -6.47
CA ILE A 65 10.16 -0.03 -6.68
C ILE A 65 10.08 -1.02 -7.83
N GLU A 66 10.75 -0.77 -8.96
CA GLU A 66 10.75 -1.69 -10.10
C GLU A 66 11.30 -3.07 -9.74
N ALA A 67 12.35 -3.12 -8.92
CA ALA A 67 12.89 -4.38 -8.40
C ALA A 67 11.90 -5.12 -7.48
N PHE A 68 11.07 -4.38 -6.74
CA PHE A 68 10.01 -4.91 -5.89
C PHE A 68 8.79 -5.41 -6.69
N SER A 69 8.26 -4.60 -7.61
CA SER A 69 7.07 -4.93 -8.41
C SER A 69 7.38 -5.90 -9.55
N GLY A 70 8.65 -6.03 -9.95
CA GLY A 70 9.06 -6.79 -11.13
C GLY A 70 8.67 -6.11 -12.46
N SER A 71 8.13 -4.90 -12.41
CA SER A 71 7.71 -4.10 -13.56
C SER A 71 7.74 -2.61 -13.25
N SER A 72 7.84 -1.78 -14.29
CA SER A 72 7.73 -0.32 -14.20
C SER A 72 6.31 0.20 -14.44
N ASP A 73 5.34 -0.70 -14.72
CA ASP A 73 3.99 -0.35 -15.18
C ASP A 73 3.03 0.11 -14.08
N ARG A 74 3.54 0.36 -12.86
CA ARG A 74 2.77 0.84 -11.69
C ARG A 74 1.59 -0.03 -11.29
N THR A 75 1.38 -1.18 -11.93
CA THR A 75 0.25 -2.07 -11.67
C THR A 75 0.21 -2.45 -10.19
N ALA A 76 -0.98 -2.36 -9.61
CA ALA A 76 -1.19 -2.84 -8.25
C ALA A 76 -0.94 -4.36 -8.21
N ARG A 77 -0.07 -4.80 -7.30
CA ARG A 77 0.12 -6.22 -7.04
C ARG A 77 -1.02 -6.68 -6.12
N LEU A 78 -2.03 -7.29 -6.71
CA LEU A 78 -3.13 -7.93 -5.99
C LEU A 78 -2.88 -9.43 -5.98
N GLU A 79 -3.04 -10.04 -4.83
CA GLU A 79 -3.08 -11.49 -4.71
C GLU A 79 -4.52 -11.97 -5.00
N PRO A 80 -4.73 -13.23 -5.44
CA PRO A 80 -6.07 -13.73 -5.72
C PRO A 80 -7.05 -13.59 -4.55
N LYS A 81 -6.54 -13.64 -3.32
CA LYS A 81 -7.34 -13.50 -2.09
C LYS A 81 -7.87 -12.07 -1.88
N ASP A 82 -7.26 -11.05 -2.50
CA ASP A 82 -7.76 -9.68 -2.43
C ASP A 82 -9.17 -9.54 -3.02
N GLU A 83 -9.53 -10.35 -4.03
CA GLU A 83 -10.88 -10.39 -4.61
C GLU A 83 -11.96 -10.82 -3.62
N GLU A 84 -11.58 -11.55 -2.56
CA GLU A 84 -12.52 -11.93 -1.52
C GLU A 84 -12.95 -10.72 -0.68
N PHE A 85 -12.11 -9.69 -0.55
CA PHE A 85 -12.32 -8.54 0.32
C PHE A 85 -12.74 -7.27 -0.42
N LEU A 86 -12.12 -7.01 -1.56
CA LEU A 86 -12.19 -5.71 -2.23
C LEU A 86 -13.51 -5.54 -2.97
N ILE A 87 -14.23 -4.47 -2.63
CA ILE A 87 -15.36 -3.97 -3.42
C ILE A 87 -14.83 -3.11 -4.58
N ARG A 88 -13.77 -2.33 -4.31
CA ARG A 88 -13.11 -1.47 -5.30
C ARG A 88 -11.62 -1.37 -4.98
N SER A 89 -10.81 -1.21 -6.02
CA SER A 89 -9.39 -0.90 -5.92
C SER A 89 -8.92 -0.06 -7.09
N GLU A 90 -7.82 0.68 -6.87
CA GLU A 90 -7.10 1.32 -7.97
C GLU A 90 -6.27 0.28 -8.73
N PRO A 91 -6.33 0.24 -10.07
CA PRO A 91 -5.57 -0.73 -10.87
C PRO A 91 -4.07 -0.43 -10.87
N GLU A 92 -3.70 0.83 -10.64
CA GLU A 92 -2.33 1.32 -10.61
C GLU A 92 -2.07 2.01 -9.28
N ALA A 93 -0.83 1.89 -8.79
CA ALA A 93 -0.36 2.69 -7.67
C ALA A 93 0.18 4.04 -8.17
N GLU A 94 -0.13 5.07 -7.41
CA GLU A 94 0.34 6.43 -7.65
C GLU A 94 1.76 6.58 -7.09
N HIS A 95 2.68 7.13 -7.87
CA HIS A 95 4.06 7.42 -7.43
C HIS A 95 4.29 8.92 -7.36
N ASN A 96 4.73 9.39 -6.20
CA ASN A 96 5.00 10.80 -5.93
C ASN A 96 6.43 10.98 -5.44
N THR A 97 7.15 11.97 -5.99
CA THR A 97 8.44 12.37 -5.44
C THR A 97 8.24 12.99 -4.06
N VAL A 98 8.98 12.48 -3.07
CA VAL A 98 8.97 13.06 -1.72
C VAL A 98 9.72 14.39 -1.75
N ALA A 99 8.97 15.50 -1.71
CA ALA A 99 9.56 16.85 -1.68
C ALA A 99 10.07 17.23 -0.28
N MET A 100 9.43 16.73 0.77
CA MET A 100 9.80 16.97 2.17
C MET A 100 9.28 15.82 3.02
N SER A 101 10.03 15.42 4.05
CA SER A 101 9.60 14.47 5.05
C SER A 101 10.01 14.92 6.45
N SER A 102 9.15 14.63 7.42
CA SER A 102 9.42 14.75 8.84
C SER A 102 8.67 13.61 9.52
N PHE A 103 9.35 12.86 10.38
CA PHE A 103 8.71 11.78 11.11
C PHE A 103 8.08 12.33 12.38
N PHE A 104 6.90 11.84 12.75
CA PHE A 104 6.37 12.10 14.09
C PHE A 104 7.34 11.48 15.11
N ALA A 105 7.72 12.24 16.14
CA ALA A 105 8.24 11.62 17.36
C ALA A 105 7.05 10.91 18.00
N ALA A 106 7.00 9.59 17.85
CA ALA A 106 6.04 8.76 18.57
C ALA A 106 6.40 8.72 20.06
#